data_AF-A0AAU9M663-F1
#
_entry.id   AF-A0AAU9M663-F1
#
_cell.length_a   1.000
_cell.length_b   1.000
_cell.length_c   1.000
_cell.angle_alpha   90.00
_cell.angle_beta   90.00
_cell.angle_gamma   90.00
#
_symmetry.space_group_name_H-M   'P 1'
#
loop_
_entity.id
_entity.type
_entity.pdbx_description
1 polymer ?
#
loop_
_entity_poly.entity_id
_entity_poly.type
_entity_poly.pdbx_seq_one_letter_code
_entity_poly.pdbx_strand_id
1 'polypeptide(L)'
;MDNQIDFFQWLESDMALKILTCLDDSADLIRASAVSHYWQNFVISNGLNKQLCLKRFPQLASITHDPSSGDLAYAALFQAVTKFPQSYCIADPVSASSTDNYPEESILNTLDPRDKIRQRDYSYWSSKGSDDPDKPETLIYNLSANFCVISEIYLHPFQALFQIDSPIYSSKYVRFRMGHPRSLNEINHDFMESQECADDKFIWTYTSQIFPMAQENRLQKFKLPEPVICIGGFLQIELLGRVQKQAADGKYYICVAHVQAIGRKLSPSFCVEVCEESKGVSLRYDGGEFEVMMQRVSSGDGGSLSTSLLPVQPPRQLAWGNLQDFLHMVQAPPQDGGWYEWVVDDGDDDEVEEEEEVDMDGDDEIDPAFLI
;
A
#
# COMPACT_ATOMS: atom_id res chain seq x y z
N MET A 1 -58.71 -24.85 -12.16
CA MET A 1 -57.41 -24.17 -12.04
C MET A 1 -57.23 -23.91 -10.56
N ASP A 2 -56.46 -24.75 -9.89
CA ASP A 2 -56.20 -24.57 -8.47
C ASP A 2 -55.37 -23.29 -8.30
N ASN A 3 -55.87 -22.36 -7.49
CA ASN A 3 -55.10 -21.21 -7.05
C ASN A 3 -53.94 -21.75 -6.22
N GLN A 4 -52.75 -21.85 -6.81
CA GLN A 4 -51.53 -22.16 -6.09
C GLN A 4 -51.18 -20.94 -5.24
N ILE A 5 -51.78 -20.88 -4.04
CA ILE A 5 -51.51 -19.82 -3.06
C ILE A 5 -50.08 -20.03 -2.56
N ASP A 6 -49.28 -18.97 -2.64
CA ASP A 6 -47.90 -19.00 -2.18
C ASP A 6 -47.82 -19.26 -0.67
N PHE A 7 -46.95 -20.18 -0.23
CA PHE A 7 -46.74 -20.48 1.20
C PHE A 7 -46.53 -19.24 2.06
N PHE A 8 -45.81 -18.23 1.59
CA PHE A 8 -45.59 -16.98 2.33
C PHE A 8 -46.86 -16.16 2.54
N GLN A 9 -47.89 -16.34 1.72
CA GLN A 9 -49.20 -15.72 1.96
C GLN A 9 -49.94 -16.36 3.15
N TRP A 10 -49.50 -17.52 3.63
CA TRP A 10 -50.03 -18.18 4.82
C TRP A 10 -49.30 -17.81 6.11
N LEU A 11 -48.13 -17.15 5.99
CA LEU A 11 -47.35 -16.68 7.12
C LEU A 11 -47.71 -15.24 7.45
N GLU A 12 -47.72 -14.90 8.74
CA GLU A 12 -47.72 -13.50 9.15
C GLU A 12 -46.43 -12.82 8.68
N SER A 13 -46.52 -11.54 8.28
CA SER A 13 -45.39 -10.80 7.71
C SER A 13 -44.16 -10.78 8.63
N ASP A 14 -44.35 -10.77 9.94
CA ASP A 14 -43.25 -10.80 10.92
C ASP A 14 -42.54 -12.16 10.96
N MET A 15 -43.28 -13.26 10.81
CA MET A 15 -42.73 -14.62 10.71
C MET A 15 -41.95 -14.79 9.41
N ALA A 16 -42.52 -14.34 8.28
CA ALA A 16 -41.86 -14.32 6.98
C ALA A 16 -40.53 -13.54 7.03
N LEU A 17 -40.53 -12.37 7.68
CA LEU A 17 -39.34 -11.56 7.88
C LEU A 17 -38.29 -12.27 8.74
N LYS A 18 -38.69 -12.88 9.86
CA LYS A 18 -37.79 -13.65 10.73
C LYS A 18 -37.14 -14.81 9.98
N ILE A 19 -37.89 -15.54 9.15
CA ILE A 19 -37.35 -16.66 8.36
C ILE A 19 -36.32 -16.16 7.35
N LEU A 20 -36.65 -15.11 6.57
CA LEU A 20 -35.74 -14.62 5.53
C LEU A 20 -34.50 -13.92 6.10
N THR A 21 -34.60 -13.28 7.27
CA THR A 21 -33.44 -12.66 7.94
C THR A 21 -32.47 -13.67 8.56
N CYS A 22 -32.84 -14.96 8.61
CA CYS A 22 -31.90 -16.04 8.91
C CYS A 22 -30.95 -16.34 7.74
N LEU A 23 -31.26 -15.90 6.52
CA LEU A 23 -30.39 -16.05 5.36
C LEU A 23 -29.27 -15.01 5.42
N ASP A 24 -28.03 -15.47 5.54
CA ASP A 24 -26.83 -14.64 5.71
C ASP A 24 -25.98 -14.49 4.44
N ASP A 25 -26.41 -15.10 3.33
CA ASP A 25 -25.85 -14.91 2.00
C ASP A 25 -26.89 -14.26 1.06
N SER A 26 -26.49 -13.23 0.31
CA SER A 26 -27.33 -12.61 -0.70
C SER A 26 -27.73 -13.62 -1.80
N ALA A 27 -26.88 -14.61 -2.09
CA ALA A 27 -27.22 -15.66 -3.04
C ALA A 27 -28.43 -16.50 -2.57
N ASP A 28 -28.58 -16.73 -1.26
CA ASP A 28 -29.76 -17.40 -0.70
C ASP A 28 -31.00 -16.52 -0.77
N LEU A 29 -30.87 -15.23 -0.49
CA LEU A 29 -31.99 -14.28 -0.65
C LEU A 29 -32.44 -14.20 -2.12
N ILE A 30 -31.51 -14.23 -3.08
CA ILE A 30 -31.83 -14.24 -4.52
C ILE A 30 -32.53 -15.55 -4.89
N ARG A 31 -32.04 -16.71 -4.43
CA ARG A 31 -32.70 -18.01 -4.64
C ARG A 31 -34.11 -18.05 -4.05
N ALA A 32 -34.27 -17.53 -2.83
CA ALA A 32 -35.56 -17.39 -2.17
C ALA A 32 -36.51 -16.48 -2.97
N SER A 33 -36.00 -15.36 -3.48
CA SER A 33 -36.77 -14.44 -4.33
C SER A 33 -37.23 -15.09 -5.65
N ALA A 34 -36.50 -16.08 -6.16
CA ALA A 34 -36.86 -16.78 -7.39
C ALA A 34 -38.01 -17.79 -7.23
N VAL A 35 -38.43 -18.08 -5.99
CA VAL A 35 -39.52 -19.03 -5.71
C VAL A 35 -40.87 -18.50 -6.23
N SER A 36 -41.14 -17.20 -6.07
CA SER A 36 -42.32 -16.55 -6.62
C SER A 36 -42.22 -15.01 -6.62
N HIS A 37 -43.13 -14.36 -7.34
CA HIS A 37 -43.29 -12.90 -7.28
C HIS A 37 -43.63 -12.39 -5.87
N TYR A 38 -44.32 -13.16 -5.03
CA TYR A 38 -44.62 -12.74 -3.67
C TYR A 38 -43.34 -12.67 -2.83
N TRP A 39 -42.49 -13.70 -2.91
CA TRP A 39 -41.20 -13.72 -2.21
C TRP A 39 -40.29 -12.60 -2.68
N GLN A 40 -40.17 -12.43 -4.00
CA GLN A 40 -39.40 -11.35 -4.60
C GLN A 40 -39.85 -9.98 -4.10
N ASN A 41 -41.15 -9.69 -4.16
CA ASN A 41 -41.70 -8.43 -3.70
C ASN A 41 -41.48 -8.25 -2.20
N PHE A 42 -41.64 -9.31 -1.40
CA PHE A 42 -41.42 -9.25 0.04
C PHE A 42 -39.96 -8.91 0.37
N VAL A 43 -38.99 -9.56 -0.28
CA VAL A 43 -37.55 -9.29 -0.12
C VAL A 43 -37.23 -7.83 -0.47
N ILE A 44 -37.70 -7.37 -1.64
CA ILE A 44 -37.43 -6.01 -2.14
C ILE A 44 -38.10 -4.95 -1.27
N SER A 45 -39.39 -5.11 -0.95
CA SER A 45 -40.14 -4.13 -0.15
C SER A 45 -39.65 -4.01 1.28
N ASN A 46 -39.06 -5.06 1.84
CA ASN A 46 -38.43 -5.02 3.17
C ASN A 46 -36.92 -4.68 3.12
N GLY A 47 -36.34 -4.52 1.92
CA GLY A 47 -34.93 -4.14 1.76
C GLY A 47 -33.95 -5.14 2.37
N LEU A 48 -34.21 -6.46 2.24
CA LEU A 48 -33.43 -7.47 2.96
C LEU A 48 -31.99 -7.58 2.47
N ASN A 49 -31.72 -7.39 1.18
CA ASN A 49 -30.34 -7.36 0.67
C ASN A 49 -29.60 -6.13 1.19
N LYS A 50 -30.28 -4.98 1.29
CA LYS A 50 -29.71 -3.77 1.91
C LYS A 50 -29.36 -4.02 3.37
N GLN A 51 -30.27 -4.60 4.15
CA GLN A 51 -30.01 -4.93 5.55
C GLN A 51 -28.84 -5.91 5.70
N LEU A 52 -28.77 -6.94 4.84
CA LEU A 52 -27.67 -7.89 4.84
C LEU A 52 -26.33 -7.22 4.50
N CYS A 53 -26.30 -6.36 3.49
CA CYS A 53 -25.10 -5.60 3.11
C CYS A 53 -24.63 -4.70 4.25
N LEU A 54 -25.53 -3.97 4.92
CA LEU A 54 -25.17 -3.09 6.03
C LEU A 54 -24.67 -3.87 7.25
N LYS A 55 -25.25 -5.06 7.51
CA LYS A 55 -24.78 -5.96 8.56
C LYS A 55 -23.37 -6.47 8.26
N ARG A 56 -23.08 -6.80 6.99
CA ARG A 56 -21.79 -7.35 6.57
C ARG A 56 -20.70 -6.29 6.39
N PHE A 57 -21.09 -5.11 5.90
CA PHE A 57 -20.23 -3.99 5.59
C PHE A 57 -20.79 -2.71 6.23
N PRO A 58 -20.54 -2.49 7.53
CA PRO A 58 -21.06 -1.33 8.26
C PRO A 58 -20.67 0.02 7.66
N GLN A 59 -19.58 0.06 6.87
CA GLN A 59 -19.12 1.26 6.17
C GLN A 59 -20.18 1.82 5.20
N LEU A 60 -21.06 0.96 4.67
CA LEU A 60 -22.14 1.39 3.78
C LEU A 60 -23.19 2.26 4.49
N ALA A 61 -23.24 2.28 5.82
CA ALA A 61 -24.17 3.12 6.57
C ALA A 61 -23.93 4.62 6.38
N SER A 62 -22.73 5.03 5.91
CA SER A 62 -22.45 6.43 5.59
C SER A 62 -23.10 6.90 4.28
N ILE A 63 -23.64 5.99 3.48
CA ILE A 63 -24.34 6.30 2.22
C ILE A 63 -25.73 6.84 2.56
N THR A 64 -25.90 8.15 2.39
CA THR A 64 -27.10 8.90 2.81
C THR A 64 -28.12 9.04 1.70
N HIS A 65 -27.68 9.05 0.43
CA HIS A 65 -28.57 9.18 -0.71
C HIS A 65 -28.44 7.98 -1.64
N ASP A 66 -29.56 7.30 -1.85
CA ASP A 66 -29.64 6.17 -2.75
C ASP A 66 -30.79 6.37 -3.75
N PRO A 67 -30.73 7.42 -4.59
CA PRO A 67 -31.87 7.85 -5.40
C PRO A 67 -32.25 6.86 -6.51
N SER A 68 -31.38 5.90 -6.85
CA SER A 68 -31.56 4.96 -7.97
C SER A 68 -31.40 3.48 -7.62
N SER A 69 -30.89 3.14 -6.44
CA SER A 69 -30.42 1.77 -6.17
C SER A 69 -31.33 1.10 -5.13
N GLY A 70 -32.41 0.49 -5.62
CA GLY A 70 -33.30 -0.35 -4.81
C GLY A 70 -32.58 -1.57 -4.21
N ASP A 71 -33.30 -2.42 -3.49
CA ASP A 71 -32.74 -3.63 -2.84
C ASP A 71 -31.92 -4.53 -3.79
N LEU A 72 -32.29 -4.55 -5.08
CA LEU A 72 -31.57 -5.26 -6.14
C LEU A 72 -30.12 -4.77 -6.31
N ALA A 73 -29.85 -3.48 -6.15
CA ALA A 73 -28.51 -2.94 -6.25
C ALA A 73 -27.63 -3.39 -5.09
N TYR A 74 -28.19 -3.54 -3.88
CA TYR A 74 -27.45 -4.12 -2.75
C TYR A 74 -27.20 -5.61 -2.97
N ALA A 75 -28.14 -6.34 -3.58
CA ALA A 75 -27.91 -7.72 -3.99
C ALA A 75 -26.74 -7.83 -5.00
N ALA A 76 -26.72 -6.94 -6.00
CA ALA A 76 -25.62 -6.85 -6.96
C ALA A 76 -24.31 -6.42 -6.29
N LEU A 77 -24.34 -5.48 -5.35
CA LEU A 77 -23.17 -5.02 -4.60
C LEU A 77 -22.55 -6.15 -3.78
N PHE A 78 -23.38 -6.93 -3.08
CA PHE A 78 -22.92 -8.09 -2.33
C PHE A 78 -22.23 -9.12 -3.24
N GLN A 79 -22.80 -9.36 -4.43
CA GLN A 79 -22.16 -10.20 -5.44
C GLN A 79 -20.85 -9.60 -5.96
N ALA A 80 -20.78 -8.29 -6.20
CA ALA A 80 -19.56 -7.64 -6.66
C ALA A 80 -18.42 -7.78 -5.63
N VAL A 81 -18.72 -7.50 -4.35
CA VAL A 81 -17.75 -7.60 -3.25
C VAL A 81 -17.19 -9.03 -3.10
N THR A 82 -17.98 -10.04 -3.47
CA THR A 82 -17.58 -11.45 -3.35
C THR A 82 -16.95 -12.01 -4.62
N LYS A 83 -17.42 -11.61 -5.81
CA LYS A 83 -17.10 -12.27 -7.09
C LYS A 83 -16.25 -11.45 -8.06
N PHE A 84 -16.26 -10.11 -8.00
CA PHE A 84 -15.43 -9.30 -8.91
C PHE A 84 -13.96 -9.68 -8.78
N PRO A 85 -13.13 -9.64 -9.83
CA PRO A 85 -11.76 -10.11 -9.74
C PRO A 85 -10.94 -9.34 -8.70
N GLN A 86 -9.99 -10.02 -8.04
CA GLN A 86 -9.02 -9.33 -7.21
C GLN A 86 -8.01 -8.58 -8.08
N SER A 87 -7.54 -7.43 -7.59
CA SER A 87 -6.55 -6.57 -8.23
C SER A 87 -5.65 -5.90 -7.19
N TYR A 88 -4.50 -5.40 -7.63
CA TYR A 88 -3.74 -4.42 -6.85
C TYR A 88 -4.52 -3.10 -6.82
N CYS A 89 -4.73 -2.58 -5.61
CA CYS A 89 -5.64 -1.47 -5.38
C CYS A 89 -4.94 -0.12 -5.24
N ILE A 90 -3.66 -0.05 -4.84
CA ILE A 90 -2.91 1.20 -4.77
C ILE A 90 -2.64 1.71 -6.19
N ALA A 91 -2.90 3.00 -6.42
CA ALA A 91 -2.56 3.69 -7.66
C ALA A 91 -1.32 4.55 -7.46
N ASP A 92 -1.44 5.60 -6.64
CA ASP A 92 -0.42 6.64 -6.48
C ASP A 92 -0.19 6.96 -4.99
N PRO A 93 1.04 7.33 -4.59
CA PRO A 93 1.24 7.92 -3.28
C PRO A 93 0.61 9.32 -3.21
N VAL A 94 0.29 9.76 -2.00
CA VAL A 94 -0.32 11.07 -1.75
C VAL A 94 0.53 11.90 -0.79
N SER A 95 0.99 11.32 0.32
CA SER A 95 1.75 12.03 1.33
C SER A 95 2.42 11.04 2.28
N ALA A 96 3.57 11.42 2.82
CA ALA A 96 4.17 10.81 4.00
C ALA A 96 4.21 11.85 5.12
N SER A 97 4.03 11.44 6.38
CA SER A 97 4.09 12.37 7.52
C SER A 97 5.45 13.07 7.64
N SER A 98 6.50 12.40 7.19
CA SER A 98 7.82 12.99 7.00
C SER A 98 8.59 12.21 5.93
N THR A 99 9.59 12.85 5.34
CA THR A 99 10.58 12.21 4.47
C THR A 99 11.95 12.79 4.80
N ASP A 100 12.98 11.95 4.93
CA ASP A 100 14.33 12.41 5.28
C ASP A 100 15.04 13.06 4.09
N ASN A 101 15.65 12.26 3.20
CA ASN A 101 16.36 12.77 2.03
C ASN A 101 15.42 12.80 0.81
N TYR A 102 14.52 13.79 0.76
CA TYR A 102 13.63 13.98 -0.38
C TYR A 102 14.37 14.65 -1.57
N PRO A 103 14.17 14.19 -2.82
CA PRO A 103 13.21 13.17 -3.27
C PRO A 103 13.74 11.72 -3.27
N GLU A 104 15.01 11.49 -2.93
CA GLU A 104 15.67 10.20 -3.07
C GLU A 104 15.03 9.08 -2.24
N GLU A 105 14.53 9.40 -1.05
CA GLU A 105 13.88 8.48 -0.10
C GLU A 105 12.36 8.72 -0.02
N SER A 106 11.76 9.14 -1.13
CA SER A 106 10.34 9.47 -1.23
C SER A 106 9.43 8.25 -1.13
N ILE A 107 8.19 8.50 -0.70
CA ILE A 107 7.08 7.52 -0.72
C ILE A 107 6.87 6.88 -2.10
N LEU A 108 7.22 7.57 -3.19
CA LEU A 108 7.16 7.04 -4.56
C LEU A 108 7.89 5.70 -4.71
N ASN A 109 9.02 5.56 -4.04
CA ASN A 109 9.83 4.35 -4.10
C ASN A 109 9.08 3.12 -3.60
N THR A 110 8.10 3.30 -2.70
CA THR A 110 7.32 2.18 -2.17
C THR A 110 6.40 1.51 -3.18
N LEU A 111 6.19 2.11 -4.35
CA LEU A 111 5.42 1.50 -5.44
C LEU A 111 6.22 0.48 -6.25
N ASP A 112 7.55 0.56 -6.24
CA ASP A 112 8.39 -0.42 -6.95
C ASP A 112 8.53 -1.69 -6.09
N PRO A 113 8.15 -2.88 -6.58
CA PRO A 113 8.34 -4.12 -5.84
C PRO A 113 9.81 -4.56 -5.76
N ARG A 114 10.71 -3.91 -6.50
CA ARG A 114 12.15 -4.21 -6.47
C ARG A 114 12.82 -3.37 -5.39
N ASP A 115 13.43 -4.06 -4.44
CA ASP A 115 14.31 -3.44 -3.43
C ASP A 115 15.65 -2.93 -4.03
N LYS A 116 15.95 -3.32 -5.28
CA LYS A 116 17.13 -2.89 -6.06
C LYS A 116 16.76 -2.56 -7.49
N ILE A 117 16.87 -1.28 -7.88
CA ILE A 117 16.59 -0.84 -9.25
C ILE A 117 17.83 -1.07 -10.14
N ARG A 118 19.05 -0.92 -9.59
CA ARG A 118 20.37 -1.22 -10.21
C ARG A 118 21.43 -1.56 -9.14
N GLN A 119 22.65 -1.94 -9.53
CA GLN A 119 23.73 -2.42 -8.64
C GLN A 119 24.06 -1.53 -7.42
N ARG A 120 23.61 -0.26 -7.37
CA ARG A 120 23.78 0.65 -6.22
C ARG A 120 22.53 1.46 -5.83
N ASP A 121 21.39 1.27 -6.49
CA ASP A 121 20.20 2.09 -6.28
C ASP A 121 19.16 1.30 -5.47
N TYR A 122 19.11 1.58 -4.17
CA TYR A 122 18.10 1.07 -3.26
C TYR A 122 16.83 1.91 -3.40
N SER A 123 15.67 1.25 -3.51
CA SER A 123 14.37 1.95 -3.58
C SER A 123 13.62 1.73 -2.28
N TYR A 124 13.46 2.80 -1.50
CA TYR A 124 12.71 2.80 -0.25
C TYR A 124 12.24 4.21 0.11
N TRP A 125 11.22 4.29 0.96
CA TRP A 125 10.89 5.49 1.70
C TRP A 125 11.58 5.50 3.06
N SER A 126 12.00 6.69 3.52
CA SER A 126 12.59 6.91 4.84
C SER A 126 11.91 8.06 5.58
N SER A 127 11.52 7.83 6.84
CA SER A 127 11.06 8.87 7.74
C SER A 127 12.20 9.80 8.17
N LYS A 128 11.90 11.03 8.62
CA LYS A 128 12.87 11.82 9.38
C LYS A 128 13.24 11.13 10.70
N GLY A 129 14.50 11.31 11.13
CA GLY A 129 15.00 10.80 12.40
C GLY A 129 14.26 11.39 13.60
N SER A 130 13.96 10.56 14.61
CA SER A 130 13.33 10.99 15.85
C SER A 130 14.03 10.44 17.09
N ASP A 131 14.14 11.25 18.14
CA ASP A 131 14.62 10.79 19.45
C ASP A 131 13.56 9.95 20.20
N ASP A 132 12.29 10.15 19.86
CA ASP A 132 11.16 9.45 20.45
C ASP A 132 10.86 8.15 19.67
N PRO A 133 11.09 6.96 20.25
CA PRO A 133 10.78 5.70 19.60
C PRO A 133 9.28 5.47 19.41
N ASP A 134 8.40 6.18 20.13
CA ASP A 134 6.96 6.00 20.02
C ASP A 134 6.31 6.99 19.04
N LYS A 135 7.06 7.94 18.49
CA LYS A 135 6.58 8.87 17.46
C LYS A 135 6.20 8.11 16.18
N PRO A 136 4.91 8.09 15.79
CA PRO A 136 4.44 7.35 14.63
C PRO A 136 4.81 8.04 13.32
N GLU A 137 4.73 7.29 12.22
CA GLU A 137 4.75 7.82 10.86
C GLU A 137 3.54 7.32 10.08
N THR A 138 3.15 8.04 9.04
CA THR A 138 2.02 7.71 8.17
C THR A 138 2.41 7.77 6.71
N LEU A 139 1.87 6.84 5.92
CA LEU A 139 1.95 6.84 4.46
C LEU A 139 0.51 6.82 3.93
N ILE A 140 0.18 7.77 3.06
CA ILE A 140 -1.15 7.91 2.46
C ILE A 140 -1.06 7.61 0.96
N TYR A 141 -1.97 6.76 0.49
CA TYR A 141 -2.07 6.33 -0.89
C TYR A 141 -3.48 6.57 -1.43
N ASN A 142 -3.53 6.96 -2.71
CA ASN A 142 -4.74 6.92 -3.50
C ASN A 142 -4.93 5.50 -4.04
N LEU A 143 -6.17 5.04 -3.99
CA LEU A 143 -6.58 3.76 -4.54
C LEU A 143 -7.08 3.97 -5.96
N SER A 144 -6.85 2.96 -6.79
CA SER A 144 -7.23 2.91 -8.20
C SER A 144 -8.74 2.93 -8.48
N ALA A 145 -9.57 2.98 -7.43
CA ALA A 145 -10.99 3.28 -7.51
C ALA A 145 -11.45 3.97 -6.21
N ASN A 146 -12.31 4.98 -6.34
CA ASN A 146 -12.91 5.67 -5.19
C ASN A 146 -13.91 4.80 -4.40
N PHE A 147 -14.32 3.66 -4.97
CA PHE A 147 -15.14 2.66 -4.31
C PHE A 147 -14.57 1.26 -4.58
N CYS A 148 -13.98 0.66 -3.55
CA CYS A 148 -13.35 -0.64 -3.65
C CYS A 148 -13.42 -1.41 -2.32
N VAL A 149 -13.15 -2.70 -2.40
CA VAL A 149 -13.05 -3.60 -1.24
C VAL A 149 -11.59 -3.91 -1.02
N ILE A 150 -11.06 -3.70 0.18
CA ILE A 150 -9.70 -4.10 0.54
C ILE A 150 -9.76 -5.32 1.44
N SER A 151 -8.92 -6.31 1.16
CA SER A 151 -8.86 -7.57 1.90
C SER A 151 -7.52 -7.80 2.58
N GLU A 152 -6.43 -7.39 1.92
CA GLU A 152 -5.08 -7.64 2.38
C GLU A 152 -4.20 -6.44 2.05
N ILE A 153 -3.30 -6.11 2.96
CA ILE A 153 -2.25 -5.10 2.75
C ILE A 153 -0.93 -5.81 2.98
N TYR A 154 0.09 -5.49 2.18
CA TYR A 154 1.43 -6.00 2.37
C TYR A 154 2.41 -4.85 2.49
N LEU A 155 3.38 -5.03 3.38
CA LEU A 155 4.46 -4.08 3.64
C LEU A 155 5.78 -4.83 3.67
N HIS A 156 6.81 -4.24 3.06
CA HIS A 156 8.16 -4.76 3.10
C HIS A 156 9.07 -3.75 3.83
N PRO A 157 9.49 -4.03 5.08
CA PRO A 157 10.46 -3.19 5.78
C PRO A 157 11.81 -3.17 5.08
N PHE A 158 12.46 -2.02 5.00
CA PHE A 158 13.74 -1.91 4.33
C PHE A 158 14.92 -2.30 5.23
N GLN A 159 15.88 -3.02 4.64
CA GLN A 159 17.15 -3.36 5.26
C GLN A 159 18.28 -2.55 4.61
N ALA A 160 18.98 -1.75 5.41
CA ALA A 160 20.08 -0.92 4.93
C ALA A 160 21.36 -1.76 4.77
N LEU A 161 21.45 -2.55 3.69
CA LEU A 161 22.60 -3.41 3.38
C LEU A 161 23.93 -2.64 3.23
N PHE A 162 23.86 -1.33 3.07
CA PHE A 162 25.01 -0.43 2.97
C PHE A 162 25.56 0.02 4.35
N GLN A 163 24.88 -0.32 5.45
CA GLN A 163 25.34 -0.01 6.81
C GLN A 163 25.93 -1.25 7.49
N ILE A 164 26.82 -1.02 8.46
CA ILE A 164 27.36 -2.05 9.35
C ILE A 164 26.19 -2.78 10.03
N ASP A 165 26.29 -4.11 10.14
CA ASP A 165 25.25 -5.03 10.65
C ASP A 165 23.95 -5.09 9.82
N SER A 166 23.85 -4.36 8.72
CA SER A 166 22.70 -4.38 7.80
C SER A 166 21.35 -4.27 8.54
N PRO A 167 21.13 -3.18 9.29
CA PRO A 167 20.00 -3.04 10.17
C PRO A 167 18.67 -2.92 9.40
N ILE A 168 17.59 -3.35 10.04
CA ILE A 168 16.23 -3.32 9.50
C ILE A 168 15.46 -2.18 10.18
N TYR A 169 15.03 -1.20 9.40
CA TYR A 169 14.31 -0.03 9.89
C TYR A 169 12.78 -0.26 9.86
N SER A 170 12.31 -1.33 10.50
CA SER A 170 10.88 -1.64 10.59
C SER A 170 10.17 -0.85 11.69
N SER A 171 8.84 -0.80 11.60
CA SER A 171 7.98 -0.48 12.75
C SER A 171 7.72 -1.74 13.60
N LYS A 172 7.30 -1.57 14.87
CA LYS A 172 6.84 -2.69 15.73
C LYS A 172 5.44 -3.14 15.34
N TYR A 173 4.58 -2.19 14.97
CA TYR A 173 3.20 -2.45 14.64
C TYR A 173 2.72 -1.56 13.51
N VAL A 174 1.65 -1.99 12.84
CA VAL A 174 0.97 -1.23 11.80
C VAL A 174 -0.53 -1.18 12.00
N ARG A 175 -1.16 -0.08 11.56
CA ARG A 175 -2.61 0.09 11.52
C ARG A 175 -3.02 0.69 10.19
N PHE A 176 -4.18 0.28 9.69
CA PHE A 176 -4.69 0.71 8.39
C PHE A 176 -5.95 1.53 8.56
N ARG A 177 -6.05 2.65 7.86
CA ARG A 177 -7.25 3.47 7.79
C ARG A 177 -7.70 3.65 6.36
N MET A 178 -9.01 3.71 6.17
CA MET A 178 -9.62 3.91 4.86
C MET A 178 -10.63 5.03 4.94
N GLY A 179 -10.73 5.84 3.89
CA GLY A 179 -11.59 7.01 3.92
C GLY A 179 -11.55 7.83 2.65
N HIS A 180 -11.94 9.08 2.83
CA HIS A 180 -12.08 10.08 1.77
C HIS A 180 -11.51 11.43 2.22
N PRO A 181 -11.13 12.31 1.29
CA PRO A 181 -10.75 13.69 1.56
C PRO A 181 -11.92 14.48 2.17
N ARG A 182 -11.63 15.54 2.94
CA ARG A 182 -12.69 16.43 3.47
C ARG A 182 -13.27 17.34 2.38
N SER A 183 -12.44 17.72 1.40
CA SER A 183 -12.86 18.46 0.21
C SER A 183 -12.07 18.04 -1.02
N LEU A 184 -12.70 18.06 -2.19
CA LEU A 184 -12.04 17.89 -3.49
C LEU A 184 -10.94 18.92 -3.74
N ASN A 185 -11.09 20.14 -3.19
CA ASN A 185 -10.07 21.18 -3.31
C ASN A 185 -8.79 20.85 -2.52
N GLU A 186 -8.89 20.03 -1.46
CA GLU A 186 -7.71 19.60 -0.70
C GLU A 186 -6.86 18.59 -1.48
N ILE A 187 -7.42 17.87 -2.46
CA ILE A 187 -6.70 16.87 -3.26
C ILE A 187 -5.88 17.52 -4.39
N ASN A 188 -6.23 18.74 -4.82
CA ASN A 188 -5.49 19.45 -5.87
C ASN A 188 -4.13 19.99 -5.40
N HIS A 189 -3.82 19.83 -4.11
CA HIS A 189 -2.54 20.23 -3.54
C HIS A 189 -1.53 19.09 -3.62
N ASP A 190 -0.33 19.39 -4.11
CA ASP A 190 0.78 18.43 -4.14
C ASP A 190 1.48 18.39 -2.78
N PHE A 191 0.94 17.56 -1.87
CA PHE A 191 1.49 17.36 -0.52
C PHE A 191 2.90 16.74 -0.54
N MET A 192 3.29 16.07 -1.62
CA MET A 192 4.61 15.48 -1.73
C MET A 192 5.64 16.55 -2.06
N GLU A 193 5.35 17.42 -3.04
CA GLU A 193 6.20 18.55 -3.37
C GLU A 193 6.35 19.51 -2.19
N SER A 194 5.27 19.78 -1.45
CA SER A 194 5.31 20.62 -0.25
C SER A 194 5.88 19.93 0.99
N GLN A 195 6.10 18.60 0.94
CA GLN A 195 6.51 17.76 2.07
C GLN A 195 5.61 17.94 3.32
N GLU A 196 4.33 18.19 3.09
CA GLU A 196 3.35 18.39 4.15
C GLU A 196 2.62 17.08 4.50
N CYS A 197 2.39 16.89 5.80
CA CYS A 197 1.55 15.80 6.27
C CYS A 197 0.08 16.11 5.94
N ALA A 198 -0.54 15.27 5.13
CA ALA A 198 -1.91 15.46 4.69
C ALA A 198 -2.97 14.83 5.61
N ASP A 199 -2.59 14.23 6.75
CA ASP A 199 -3.51 13.44 7.60
C ASP A 199 -4.77 14.20 8.03
N ASP A 200 -4.64 15.49 8.32
CA ASP A 200 -5.75 16.34 8.75
C ASP A 200 -6.72 16.71 7.59
N LYS A 201 -6.38 16.38 6.34
CA LYS A 201 -7.21 16.60 5.13
C LYS A 201 -8.14 15.44 4.82
N PHE A 202 -8.07 14.35 5.59
CA PHE A 202 -8.89 13.17 5.37
C PHE A 202 -9.93 12.96 6.48
N ILE A 203 -11.00 12.25 6.11
CA ILE A 203 -11.97 11.66 7.01
C ILE A 203 -11.80 10.14 6.91
N TRP A 204 -11.28 9.54 7.97
CA TRP A 204 -11.08 8.10 8.08
C TRP A 204 -12.37 7.43 8.59
N THR A 205 -13.09 6.75 7.70
CA THR A 205 -14.36 6.08 8.01
C THR A 205 -14.17 4.66 8.54
N TYR A 206 -12.97 4.09 8.34
CA TYR A 206 -12.58 2.81 8.89
C TYR A 206 -11.16 2.89 9.48
N THR A 207 -10.96 2.20 10.60
CA THR A 207 -9.65 2.01 11.24
C THR A 207 -9.55 0.54 11.67
N SER A 208 -8.50 -0.15 11.24
CA SER A 208 -8.30 -1.56 11.60
C SER A 208 -7.79 -1.71 13.03
N GLN A 209 -7.78 -2.95 13.52
CA GLN A 209 -6.92 -3.33 14.64
C GLN A 209 -5.44 -3.06 14.32
N ILE A 210 -4.61 -3.04 15.37
CA ILE A 210 -3.16 -2.97 15.25
C ILE A 210 -2.62 -4.37 14.94
N PHE A 211 -1.72 -4.47 13.96
CA PHE A 211 -1.06 -5.71 13.59
C PHE A 211 0.43 -5.65 13.96
N PRO A 212 1.04 -6.73 14.47
CA PRO A 212 2.48 -6.79 14.68
C PRO A 212 3.21 -6.86 13.34
N MET A 213 4.31 -6.11 13.23
CA MET A 213 5.23 -6.17 12.10
C MET A 213 6.54 -6.86 12.56
N ALA A 214 6.97 -7.87 11.81
CA ALA A 214 8.24 -8.54 12.07
C ALA A 214 9.41 -7.68 11.60
N GLN A 215 10.56 -7.81 12.27
CA GLN A 215 11.80 -7.11 11.91
C GLN A 215 12.56 -7.93 10.87
N GLU A 216 11.97 -8.11 9.69
CA GLU A 216 12.51 -8.98 8.64
C GLU A 216 12.43 -8.26 7.28
N ASN A 217 13.50 -8.41 6.49
CA ASN A 217 13.59 -7.88 5.13
C ASN A 217 12.81 -8.75 4.14
N ARG A 218 11.49 -8.79 4.30
CA ARG A 218 10.59 -9.50 3.39
C ARG A 218 9.24 -8.82 3.32
N LEU A 219 8.51 -9.09 2.23
CA LEU A 219 7.12 -8.68 2.09
C LEU A 219 6.25 -9.43 3.09
N GLN A 220 5.64 -8.69 4.03
CA GLN A 220 4.79 -9.23 5.09
C GLN A 220 3.33 -8.99 4.76
N LYS A 221 2.49 -9.99 5.02
CA LYS A 221 1.06 -9.98 4.73
C LYS A 221 0.23 -9.61 5.95
N PHE A 222 -0.62 -8.60 5.81
CA PHE A 222 -1.58 -8.16 6.81
C PHE A 222 -3.01 -8.38 6.28
N LYS A 223 -3.64 -9.47 6.71
CA LYS A 223 -5.00 -9.82 6.31
C LYS A 223 -6.00 -9.16 7.26
N LEU A 224 -6.97 -8.44 6.71
CA LEU A 224 -8.06 -7.88 7.49
C LEU A 224 -9.00 -9.01 7.96
N PRO A 225 -9.60 -8.93 9.17
CA PRO A 225 -10.51 -9.96 9.66
C PRO A 225 -11.68 -10.21 8.70
N GLU A 226 -12.18 -9.13 8.10
CA GLU A 226 -13.19 -9.15 7.06
C GLU A 226 -12.81 -8.17 5.94
N PRO A 227 -13.22 -8.41 4.68
CA PRO A 227 -13.04 -7.44 3.60
C PRO A 227 -13.75 -6.13 3.94
N VAL A 228 -13.05 -5.01 3.72
CA VAL A 228 -13.53 -3.68 4.10
C VAL A 228 -13.87 -2.90 2.84
N ILE A 229 -15.07 -2.31 2.81
CA ILE A 229 -15.44 -1.36 1.76
C ILE A 229 -14.79 -0.01 2.07
N CYS A 230 -13.89 0.42 1.20
CA CYS A 230 -13.30 1.76 1.20
C CYS A 230 -14.20 2.69 0.38
N ILE A 231 -14.74 3.70 1.07
CA ILE A 231 -15.50 4.81 0.48
C ILE A 231 -14.58 6.02 0.42
N GLY A 232 -14.27 6.48 -0.79
CA GLY A 232 -13.38 7.62 -1.05
C GLY A 232 -12.12 7.26 -1.80
N GLY A 233 -11.66 6.01 -1.70
CA GLY A 233 -10.47 5.54 -2.41
C GLY A 233 -9.15 5.95 -1.77
N PHE A 234 -9.08 6.19 -0.46
CA PHE A 234 -7.80 6.47 0.20
C PHE A 234 -7.48 5.43 1.27
N LEU A 235 -6.20 5.06 1.31
CA LEU A 235 -5.61 4.17 2.31
C LEU A 235 -4.49 4.91 3.04
N GLN A 236 -4.56 4.96 4.36
CA GLN A 236 -3.44 5.35 5.21
C GLN A 236 -2.87 4.14 5.94
N ILE A 237 -1.56 4.10 6.02
CA ILE A 237 -0.78 3.14 6.78
C ILE A 237 -0.09 3.90 7.90
N GLU A 238 -0.44 3.59 9.15
CA GLU A 238 0.23 4.10 10.33
C GLU A 238 1.29 3.11 10.79
N LEU A 239 2.53 3.57 10.88
CA LEU A 239 3.72 2.83 11.31
C LEU A 239 4.01 3.22 12.76
N LEU A 240 3.86 2.26 13.68
CA LEU A 240 3.84 2.49 15.12
C LEU A 240 5.02 1.82 15.80
N GLY A 241 5.74 2.59 16.62
CA GLY A 241 6.88 2.11 17.39
C GLY A 241 8.10 1.87 16.51
N ARG A 242 9.10 2.74 16.64
CA ARG A 242 10.39 2.62 15.97
C ARG A 242 11.25 1.57 16.68
N VAL A 243 12.03 0.85 15.89
CA VAL A 243 12.89 -0.23 16.38
C VAL A 243 14.35 0.19 16.37
N GLN A 244 14.80 0.69 15.23
CA GLN A 244 16.21 0.79 14.90
C GLN A 244 16.69 2.23 14.98
N LYS A 245 17.89 2.41 15.55
CA LYS A 245 18.63 3.68 15.50
C LYS A 245 19.62 3.69 14.36
N GLN A 246 19.76 4.82 13.70
CA GLN A 246 20.85 5.04 12.76
C GLN A 246 22.14 5.37 13.53
N ALA A 247 23.26 4.76 13.12
CA ALA A 247 24.53 4.94 13.82
C ALA A 247 25.12 6.36 13.65
N ALA A 248 24.80 7.03 12.55
CA ALA A 248 25.35 8.35 12.22
C ALA A 248 24.89 9.46 13.18
N ASP A 249 23.63 9.42 13.62
CA ASP A 249 23.03 10.47 14.44
C ASP A 249 22.38 9.95 15.75
N GLY A 250 22.28 8.63 15.93
CA GLY A 250 21.70 8.02 17.12
C GLY A 250 20.17 8.11 17.22
N LYS A 251 19.48 8.53 16.15
CA LYS A 251 18.02 8.69 16.11
C LYS A 251 17.32 7.48 15.53
N TYR A 252 16.03 7.37 15.82
CA TYR A 252 15.17 6.31 15.32
C TYR A 252 14.57 6.64 13.96
N TYR A 253 14.60 5.66 13.06
CA TYR A 253 14.07 5.76 11.71
C TYR A 253 13.12 4.60 11.39
N ILE A 254 12.20 4.82 10.45
CA ILE A 254 11.39 3.78 9.80
C ILE A 254 11.62 3.89 8.30
N CYS A 255 11.89 2.76 7.66
CA CYS A 255 12.05 2.68 6.22
C CYS A 255 11.18 1.55 5.64
N VAL A 256 10.52 1.83 4.52
CA VAL A 256 9.63 0.90 3.82
C VAL A 256 10.10 0.76 2.38
N ALA A 257 10.40 -0.47 1.97
CA ALA A 257 10.84 -0.78 0.61
C ALA A 257 9.65 -0.86 -0.36
N HIS A 258 8.57 -1.54 0.03
CA HIS A 258 7.43 -1.76 -0.84
C HIS A 258 6.09 -1.84 -0.10
N VAL A 259 5.03 -1.33 -0.73
CA VAL A 259 3.65 -1.42 -0.26
C VAL A 259 2.73 -1.90 -1.39
N GLN A 260 1.84 -2.84 -1.07
CA GLN A 260 0.74 -3.22 -1.96
C GLN A 260 -0.56 -3.46 -1.17
N ALA A 261 -1.70 -3.14 -1.77
CA ALA A 261 -3.02 -3.51 -1.23
C ALA A 261 -3.74 -4.40 -2.24
N ILE A 262 -4.33 -5.50 -1.77
CA ILE A 262 -5.12 -6.43 -2.58
C ILE A 262 -6.60 -6.28 -2.21
N GLY A 263 -7.39 -6.12 -3.25
CA GLY A 263 -8.81 -5.87 -3.13
C GLY A 263 -9.58 -6.10 -4.42
N ARG A 264 -10.81 -5.61 -4.47
CA ARG A 264 -11.68 -5.67 -5.65
C ARG A 264 -12.19 -4.26 -5.93
N LYS A 265 -11.97 -3.76 -7.15
CA LYS A 265 -12.54 -2.48 -7.59
C LYS A 265 -14.02 -2.69 -7.86
N LEU A 266 -14.89 -1.84 -7.32
CA LEU A 266 -16.33 -1.94 -7.54
C LEU A 266 -16.78 -1.03 -8.69
N SER A 267 -16.01 0.01 -9.00
CA SER A 267 -16.20 0.86 -10.16
C SER A 267 -15.77 0.16 -11.46
N PRO A 268 -16.45 0.43 -12.60
CA PRO A 268 -17.50 1.45 -12.78
C PRO A 268 -18.92 0.98 -12.38
N SER A 269 -19.15 -0.31 -12.13
CA SER A 269 -20.48 -0.85 -11.80
C SER A 269 -21.12 -0.19 -10.57
N PHE A 270 -20.30 0.18 -9.60
CA PHE A 270 -20.69 0.97 -8.45
C PHE A 270 -19.75 2.17 -8.33
N CYS A 271 -20.34 3.36 -8.25
CA CYS A 271 -19.62 4.60 -8.04
C CYS A 271 -20.20 5.33 -6.85
N VAL A 272 -19.31 5.94 -6.07
CA VAL A 272 -19.71 6.75 -4.92
C VAL A 272 -19.32 8.20 -5.17
N GLU A 273 -20.26 9.10 -4.94
CA GLU A 273 -20.03 10.55 -4.99
C GLU A 273 -20.21 11.13 -3.60
N VAL A 274 -19.18 11.82 -3.12
CA VAL A 274 -19.23 12.55 -1.85
C VAL A 274 -19.72 13.96 -2.15
N CYS A 275 -20.89 14.32 -1.67
CA CYS A 275 -21.48 15.64 -1.83
C CYS A 275 -21.04 16.55 -0.67
N GLU A 276 -20.21 17.54 -0.97
CA GLU A 276 -19.65 18.48 0.02
C GLU A 276 -20.76 19.28 0.75
N GLU A 277 -21.80 19.70 0.04
CA GLU A 277 -22.87 20.56 0.57
C GLU A 277 -23.80 19.83 1.56
N SER A 278 -24.14 18.58 1.27
CA SER A 278 -25.03 17.78 2.11
C SER A 278 -24.29 16.93 3.15
N LYS A 279 -22.95 16.91 3.10
CA LYS A 279 -22.09 15.93 3.80
C LYS A 279 -22.53 14.48 3.56
N GLY A 280 -23.23 14.27 2.45
CA GLY A 280 -23.86 13.03 2.09
C GLY A 280 -22.98 12.23 1.13
N VAL A 281 -23.10 10.92 1.19
CA VAL A 281 -22.46 10.02 0.25
C VAL A 281 -23.56 9.37 -0.58
N SER A 282 -23.49 9.50 -1.91
CA SER A 282 -24.46 8.86 -2.81
C SER A 282 -23.86 7.64 -3.50
N LEU A 283 -24.67 6.58 -3.63
CA LEU A 283 -24.29 5.39 -4.37
C LEU A 283 -25.01 5.39 -5.72
N ARG A 284 -24.25 5.20 -6.79
CA ARG A 284 -24.77 4.96 -8.14
C ARG A 284 -24.47 3.53 -8.55
N TYR A 285 -25.47 2.85 -9.08
CA TYR A 285 -25.39 1.49 -9.61
C TYR A 285 -25.64 1.49 -11.12
N ASP A 286 -24.70 0.92 -11.87
CA ASP A 286 -24.84 0.66 -13.30
C ASP A 286 -24.95 -0.85 -13.54
N GLY A 287 -26.16 -1.28 -13.90
CA GLY A 287 -26.46 -2.69 -14.17
C GLY A 287 -25.79 -3.24 -15.43
N GLY A 288 -25.54 -2.41 -16.44
CA GLY A 288 -24.88 -2.82 -17.67
C GLY A 288 -23.40 -3.11 -17.44
N GLU A 289 -22.71 -2.19 -16.75
CA GLU A 289 -21.31 -2.38 -16.36
C GLU A 289 -21.15 -3.58 -15.41
N PHE A 290 -22.10 -3.78 -14.49
CA PHE A 290 -22.13 -4.95 -13.62
C PHE A 290 -22.23 -6.26 -14.42
N GLU A 291 -23.16 -6.34 -15.38
CA GLU A 291 -23.35 -7.53 -16.20
C GLU A 291 -22.10 -7.85 -17.03
N VAL A 292 -21.49 -6.84 -17.66
CA VAL A 292 -20.22 -6.99 -18.40
C VAL A 292 -19.12 -7.55 -17.50
N MET A 293 -18.97 -7.02 -16.28
CA MET A 293 -17.97 -7.52 -15.33
C MET A 293 -18.25 -8.97 -14.93
N MET A 294 -19.51 -9.32 -14.65
CA MET A 294 -19.91 -10.68 -14.27
C MET A 294 -19.71 -11.70 -15.40
N GLN A 295 -19.90 -11.29 -16.66
CA GLN A 295 -19.58 -12.11 -17.82
C GLN A 295 -18.07 -12.39 -17.91
N ARG A 296 -17.22 -11.38 -17.68
CA ARG A 296 -15.74 -11.55 -17.64
C ARG A 296 -15.27 -12.47 -16.51
N VAL A 297 -15.92 -12.38 -15.34
CA VAL A 297 -15.66 -13.30 -14.23
C VAL A 297 -16.00 -14.73 -14.63
N SER A 298 -17.12 -14.93 -15.31
CA SER A 298 -17.60 -16.26 -15.74
C SER A 298 -16.74 -16.87 -16.85
N SER A 299 -16.17 -16.05 -17.74
CA SER A 299 -15.27 -16.49 -18.82
C SER A 299 -13.82 -16.74 -18.37
N GLY A 300 -13.46 -16.40 -17.13
CA GLY A 300 -12.09 -16.51 -16.63
C GLY A 300 -11.13 -15.43 -17.15
N ASP A 301 -11.63 -14.48 -17.93
CA ASP A 301 -10.86 -13.39 -18.57
C ASP A 301 -10.71 -12.16 -17.65
N GLY A 302 -11.21 -12.24 -16.41
CA GLY A 302 -11.25 -11.14 -15.45
C GLY A 302 -9.91 -10.67 -14.87
N GLY A 303 -8.75 -11.02 -15.47
CA GLY A 303 -7.45 -10.55 -15.01
C GLY A 303 -7.18 -10.80 -13.52
N SER A 304 -7.67 -11.94 -12.99
CA SER A 304 -7.47 -12.30 -11.58
C SER A 304 -5.97 -12.31 -11.27
N LEU A 305 -5.59 -11.65 -10.18
CA LEU A 305 -4.21 -11.68 -9.68
C LEU A 305 -3.69 -13.13 -9.65
N SER A 306 -2.73 -13.43 -10.53
CA SER A 306 -1.93 -14.63 -10.38
C SER A 306 -1.09 -14.46 -9.12
N THR A 307 -1.38 -15.24 -8.08
CA THR A 307 -0.60 -15.31 -6.84
C THR A 307 0.83 -15.81 -7.03
N SER A 308 1.24 -16.06 -8.27
CA SER A 308 2.56 -16.57 -8.68
C SER A 308 3.68 -15.53 -8.71
N LEU A 309 3.40 -14.26 -8.39
CA LEU A 309 4.41 -13.18 -8.34
C LEU A 309 4.84 -12.81 -6.92
N LEU A 310 4.54 -13.62 -5.91
CA LEU A 310 5.29 -13.55 -4.66
C LEU A 310 6.74 -13.96 -4.98
N PRO A 311 7.77 -13.15 -4.66
CA PRO A 311 9.11 -13.67 -4.58
C PRO A 311 9.15 -14.65 -3.40
N VAL A 312 8.80 -15.91 -3.65
CA VAL A 312 9.26 -17.03 -2.84
C VAL A 312 10.70 -17.27 -3.26
N GLN A 313 11.60 -16.38 -2.84
CA GLN A 313 12.94 -16.84 -2.54
C GLN A 313 12.98 -17.02 -1.02
N PRO A 314 13.10 -18.27 -0.52
CA PRO A 314 13.46 -18.44 0.88
C PRO A 314 14.77 -17.70 1.12
N PRO A 315 15.03 -17.19 2.35
CA PRO A 315 16.33 -16.67 2.67
C PRO A 315 17.34 -17.77 2.35
N ARG A 316 18.37 -17.46 1.57
CA ARG A 316 19.59 -18.26 1.56
C ARG A 316 20.24 -18.14 2.93
N GLN A 317 19.66 -18.78 3.94
CA GLN A 317 20.45 -19.23 5.08
C GLN A 317 21.31 -20.38 4.56
N LEU A 318 22.60 -20.08 4.42
CA LEU A 318 23.72 -21.02 4.31
C LEU A 318 23.48 -22.23 3.40
N ALA A 319 23.33 -21.99 2.09
CA ALA A 319 23.60 -23.04 1.12
C ALA A 319 25.10 -23.04 0.81
N TRP A 320 25.82 -23.96 1.44
CA TRP A 320 27.18 -24.35 1.09
C TRP A 320 27.21 -24.90 -0.34
N GLY A 321 27.41 -24.03 -1.33
CA GLY A 321 27.69 -24.37 -2.71
C GLY A 321 28.63 -23.30 -3.25
N ASN A 322 29.89 -23.59 -3.54
CA ASN A 322 30.33 -24.71 -4.35
C ASN A 322 31.48 -25.50 -3.70
N LEU A 323 31.24 -26.79 -3.41
CA LEU A 323 32.31 -27.72 -3.06
C LEU A 323 33.33 -27.88 -4.22
N GLN A 324 32.92 -27.57 -5.45
CA GLN A 324 33.76 -27.58 -6.64
C GLN A 324 34.77 -26.43 -6.67
N ASP A 325 34.43 -25.23 -6.19
CA ASP A 325 35.37 -24.10 -6.12
C ASP A 325 36.42 -24.35 -5.02
N PHE A 326 36.03 -25.01 -3.92
CA PHE A 326 36.95 -25.44 -2.87
C PHE A 326 37.87 -26.59 -3.33
N LEU A 327 37.36 -27.55 -4.11
CA LEU A 327 38.17 -28.62 -4.70
C LEU A 327 39.15 -28.11 -5.76
N HIS A 328 38.77 -27.11 -6.55
CA HIS A 328 39.67 -26.43 -7.49
C HIS A 328 40.78 -25.64 -6.79
N MET A 329 40.51 -25.10 -5.61
CA MET A 329 41.48 -24.37 -4.80
C MET A 329 42.48 -25.31 -4.08
N VAL A 330 42.06 -26.51 -3.66
CA VAL A 330 42.90 -27.48 -2.94
C VAL A 330 43.77 -28.33 -3.88
N GLN A 331 43.46 -28.37 -5.18
CA GLN A 331 44.16 -29.23 -6.16
C GLN A 331 45.13 -28.49 -7.11
N ALA A 332 45.32 -27.19 -6.95
CA ALA A 332 46.30 -26.45 -7.76
C ALA A 332 47.74 -26.74 -7.29
N PRO A 333 48.64 -27.26 -8.15
CA PRO A 333 50.05 -27.43 -7.79
C PRO A 333 50.78 -26.07 -7.78
N PRO A 334 51.84 -25.91 -6.96
CA PRO A 334 52.51 -24.63 -6.79
C PRO A 334 53.46 -24.38 -7.96
N GLN A 335 53.27 -23.28 -8.71
CA GLN A 335 54.35 -22.69 -9.51
C GLN A 335 54.34 -21.16 -9.39
N ASP A 336 55.39 -20.70 -8.70
CA ASP A 336 56.14 -19.44 -8.80
C ASP A 336 55.43 -18.08 -8.90
N GLY A 337 55.55 -17.33 -7.79
CA GLY A 337 56.25 -16.04 -7.77
C GLY A 337 55.53 -14.82 -8.38
N GLY A 338 54.92 -13.99 -7.51
CA GLY A 338 54.58 -12.61 -7.85
C GLY A 338 53.73 -11.93 -6.77
N TRP A 339 54.33 -11.01 -6.02
CA TRP A 339 53.66 -10.15 -5.05
C TRP A 339 52.82 -9.08 -5.76
N TYR A 340 51.63 -8.75 -5.23
CA TYR A 340 50.87 -7.58 -5.68
C TYR A 340 50.98 -6.48 -4.62
N GLU A 341 51.70 -5.44 -4.99
CA GLU A 341 51.94 -4.19 -4.27
C GLU A 341 50.80 -3.20 -4.57
N TRP A 342 50.42 -2.42 -3.56
CA TRP A 342 49.42 -1.35 -3.67
C TRP A 342 50.02 -0.16 -4.41
N VAL A 343 49.43 0.28 -5.52
CA VAL A 343 49.83 1.51 -6.21
C VAL A 343 48.79 2.60 -5.94
N VAL A 344 49.29 3.71 -5.39
CA VAL A 344 48.62 4.98 -5.13
C VAL A 344 48.65 5.78 -6.42
N ASP A 345 47.52 6.41 -6.74
CA ASP A 345 47.28 7.22 -7.93
C ASP A 345 47.70 8.67 -7.66
N ASP A 346 48.74 9.15 -8.36
CA ASP A 346 49.12 10.56 -8.46
C ASP A 346 49.78 10.81 -9.83
N GLY A 347 49.25 11.78 -10.57
CA GLY A 347 50.00 12.57 -11.57
C GLY A 347 49.63 12.36 -13.04
N ASP A 348 48.82 13.27 -13.59
CA ASP A 348 48.92 13.70 -15.00
C ASP A 348 49.98 14.81 -15.06
N ASP A 349 51.07 14.57 -15.79
CA ASP A 349 52.09 15.55 -16.17
C ASP A 349 51.81 16.08 -17.60
N ASP A 350 52.02 17.37 -17.81
CA ASP A 350 52.49 17.91 -19.10
C ASP A 350 53.52 19.01 -18.80
N GLU A 351 54.79 18.67 -19.00
CA GLU A 351 55.96 19.56 -19.00
C GLU A 351 56.08 20.32 -20.33
N VAL A 352 56.53 21.58 -20.27
CA VAL A 352 57.54 22.11 -21.21
C VAL A 352 58.42 23.14 -20.46
N GLU A 353 59.71 22.84 -20.33
CA GLU A 353 60.79 23.74 -19.92
C GLU A 353 61.31 24.58 -21.10
N GLU A 354 61.86 25.77 -20.84
CA GLU A 354 63.19 26.16 -21.34
C GLU A 354 63.73 27.42 -20.62
N GLU A 355 64.78 27.17 -19.85
CA GLU A 355 66.08 27.88 -19.74
C GLU A 355 66.31 29.27 -19.08
N GLU A 356 67.48 29.29 -18.45
CA GLU A 356 68.15 30.18 -17.48
C GLU A 356 68.41 31.63 -17.93
N GLU A 357 68.58 32.54 -16.95
CA GLU A 357 69.88 33.20 -16.68
C GLU A 357 69.86 33.93 -15.31
N VAL A 358 71.06 34.06 -14.77
CA VAL A 358 71.49 34.48 -13.43
C VAL A 358 71.62 36.01 -13.35
N ASP A 359 71.33 36.64 -12.20
CA ASP A 359 72.24 37.61 -11.57
C ASP A 359 71.80 38.09 -10.17
N MET A 360 72.84 38.34 -9.37
CA MET A 360 72.87 38.79 -7.98
C MET A 360 72.40 40.24 -7.80
N ASP A 361 71.87 40.57 -6.60
CA ASP A 361 72.44 41.57 -5.68
C ASP A 361 71.40 42.07 -4.66
N GLY A 362 71.88 42.36 -3.44
CA GLY A 362 71.39 43.53 -2.68
C GLY A 362 70.54 43.29 -1.44
N ASP A 363 71.22 43.07 -0.31
CA ASP A 363 71.20 43.91 0.90
C ASP A 363 69.92 44.24 1.70
N ASP A 364 70.14 44.12 3.02
CA ASP A 364 69.66 44.92 4.17
C ASP A 364 68.19 44.77 4.63
N GLU A 365 67.94 44.18 5.81
CA GLU A 365 68.08 44.70 7.18
C GLU A 365 66.82 45.41 7.72
N ILE A 366 66.39 44.93 8.89
CA ILE A 366 65.68 45.60 9.99
C ILE A 366 64.13 45.58 10.03
N ASP A 367 63.70 45.16 11.22
CA ASP A 367 62.41 44.96 11.88
C ASP A 367 61.70 46.30 12.26
N PRO A 368 60.72 46.30 13.18
CA PRO A 368 59.27 46.35 13.00
C PRO A 368 58.66 47.74 13.30
N ALA A 369 57.38 47.96 12.94
CA ALA A 369 56.39 48.67 13.79
C ALA A 369 55.08 49.02 13.07
N PHE A 370 53.98 48.62 13.71
CA PHE A 370 52.75 49.39 13.95
C PHE A 370 51.82 49.86 12.81
N LEU A 371 50.53 49.65 13.14
CA LEU A 371 49.34 50.48 12.90
C LEU A 371 48.41 50.14 11.74
N ILE A 372 47.29 49.55 12.19
CA ILE A 372 45.88 49.62 11.72
C ILE A 372 45.44 48.54 10.74
#